data_AF-A0A6C0CR19-F1
#
_entry.id   AF-A0A6C0CR19-F1
#
_cell.length_a   1.000
_cell.length_b   1.000
_cell.length_c   1.000
_cell.angle_alpha   90.00
_cell.angle_beta   90.00
_cell.angle_gamma   90.00
#
_symmetry.space_group_name_H-M   'P 1'
#
loop_
_entity.id
_entity.type
_entity.pdbx_description
1 polymer ?
#
loop_
_entity_poly.entity_id
_entity_poly.type
_entity_poly.pdbx_seq_one_letter_code
_entity_poly.pdbx_strand_id
1 'polypeptide(L)'
;MRFFNKHLDILAGGQAKILVFDCEFWHVLGESGDQKFTFPPNEDFFFISREIGGFILTKNKDGSWSYNNPFFVTLSKPKREVAFPISKYATVDASTARKLDDLENRLGIPWGASFPSRLSPTGEEALRLGLKVYTEDSNIKAHHKPPSWYSTFMKHYSESTIIVKGTGDIDALKNASAMYGFDYVPPKGVIDIALWNAQSRKLCGTAKLEGTFHCITKYLDDDTKHLATYLPLEKAHDPTTDASMTLLVAIYIASRAHKK
;
A
#
# COMPACT_ATOMS: atom_id res chain seq x y z
N MET A 1 -3.43 16.17 14.56
CA MET A 1 -2.47 16.33 15.69
C MET A 1 -1.27 17.15 15.22
N ARG A 2 -0.67 18.02 16.04
CA ARG A 2 0.49 18.87 15.67
C ARG A 2 1.72 18.51 16.51
N PHE A 3 2.89 18.45 15.89
CA PHE A 3 4.13 17.99 16.53
C PHE A 3 5.37 18.52 15.79
N PHE A 4 6.53 18.52 16.45
CA PHE A 4 7.81 18.82 15.80
C PHE A 4 8.57 17.51 15.59
N ASN A 5 9.18 17.34 14.42
CA ASN A 5 10.06 16.20 14.15
C ASN A 5 11.06 16.58 13.05
N LYS A 6 12.32 16.78 13.44
CA LYS A 6 13.40 17.20 12.51
C LYS A 6 13.66 16.19 11.39
N HIS A 7 13.35 14.92 11.60
CA HIS A 7 13.55 13.87 10.59
C HIS A 7 12.51 13.96 9.47
N LEU A 8 11.30 14.44 9.78
CA LEU A 8 10.32 14.78 8.74
C LEU A 8 10.79 15.94 7.86
N ASP A 9 11.52 16.91 8.40
CA ASP A 9 12.06 18.01 7.59
C ASP A 9 13.09 17.52 6.57
N ILE A 10 13.93 16.57 6.98
CA ILE A 10 14.89 15.90 6.10
C ILE A 10 14.14 15.11 5.03
N LEU A 11 13.20 14.25 5.43
CA LEU A 11 12.41 13.41 4.52
C LEU A 11 11.60 14.23 3.52
N ALA A 12 11.08 15.39 3.96
CA ALA A 12 10.29 16.27 3.11
C ALA A 12 11.09 16.88 1.96
N GLY A 13 12.41 17.03 2.10
CA GLY A 13 13.26 17.64 1.05
C GLY A 13 12.80 19.05 0.67
N GLY A 14 12.34 19.84 1.65
CA GLY A 14 11.81 21.19 1.42
C GLY A 14 10.34 21.26 0.97
N GLN A 15 9.65 20.13 0.76
CA GLN A 15 8.23 20.12 0.46
C GLN A 15 7.37 20.35 1.71
N ALA A 16 6.16 20.89 1.52
CA ALA A 16 5.20 21.13 2.60
C ALA A 16 4.27 19.93 2.87
N LYS A 17 4.31 18.90 2.03
CA LYS A 17 3.45 17.72 2.14
C LYS A 17 4.27 16.45 2.03
N ILE A 18 4.04 15.53 2.96
CA ILE A 18 4.47 14.14 2.86
C ILE A 18 3.21 13.27 2.75
N LEU A 19 3.14 12.44 1.72
CA LEU A 19 2.11 11.40 1.59
C LEU A 19 2.75 10.06 1.89
N VAL A 20 2.21 9.33 2.86
CA VAL A 20 2.61 7.96 3.15
C VAL A 20 1.43 7.08 2.86
N PHE A 21 1.61 6.07 2.04
CA PHE A 21 0.55 5.18 1.63
C PHE A 21 1.10 3.80 1.26
N ASP A 22 0.22 2.82 1.29
CA ASP A 22 0.44 1.45 0.88
C ASP A 22 -0.81 0.97 0.11
N CYS A 23 -0.61 0.00 -0.80
CA CYS A 23 -1.67 -0.54 -1.62
C CYS A 23 -1.75 -2.06 -1.48
N GLU A 24 -2.99 -2.56 -1.43
CA GLU A 24 -3.27 -3.95 -1.74
C GLU A 24 -3.77 -4.05 -3.17
N PHE A 25 -3.40 -5.11 -3.88
CA PHE A 25 -3.53 -5.15 -5.35
C PHE A 25 -4.63 -6.07 -5.85
N TRP A 26 -5.27 -5.64 -6.94
CA TRP A 26 -5.83 -6.57 -7.92
C TRP A 26 -4.68 -7.07 -8.79
N HIS A 27 -4.55 -8.39 -8.94
CA HIS A 27 -3.73 -9.00 -9.99
C HIS A 27 -4.59 -9.02 -11.23
N VAL A 28 -4.23 -8.25 -12.26
CA VAL A 28 -5.01 -8.11 -13.49
C VAL A 28 -4.30 -8.81 -14.61
N LEU A 29 -4.98 -9.76 -15.26
CA LEU A 29 -4.40 -10.44 -16.41
C LEU A 29 -4.15 -9.43 -17.53
N GLY A 30 -2.91 -9.38 -18.00
CA GLY A 30 -2.51 -8.57 -19.14
C GLY A 30 -2.26 -9.42 -20.37
N GLU A 31 -2.11 -8.74 -21.51
CA GLU A 31 -1.57 -9.36 -22.70
C GLU A 31 -0.05 -9.24 -22.64
N SER A 32 0.66 -10.36 -22.81
CA SER A 32 2.13 -10.36 -22.81
C SER A 32 2.65 -9.39 -23.87
N GLY A 33 3.43 -8.39 -23.46
CA GLY A 33 4.01 -7.39 -24.35
C GLY A 33 3.24 -6.07 -24.47
N ASP A 34 2.14 -5.86 -23.73
CA ASP A 34 1.47 -4.56 -23.66
C ASP A 34 2.36 -3.51 -22.95
N GLN A 35 3.02 -2.67 -23.73
CA GLN A 35 3.92 -1.63 -23.24
C GLN A 35 3.23 -0.53 -22.40
N LYS A 36 1.88 -0.52 -22.36
CA LYS A 36 1.12 0.45 -21.55
C LYS A 36 1.16 0.12 -20.06
N PHE A 37 1.38 -1.15 -19.70
CA PHE A 37 1.36 -1.59 -18.31
C PHE A 37 2.76 -2.00 -17.85
N THR A 38 3.02 -1.81 -16.56
CA THR A 38 4.22 -2.27 -15.88
C THR A 38 3.90 -3.62 -15.22
N PHE A 39 4.54 -4.67 -15.71
CA PHE A 39 4.40 -6.05 -15.24
C PHE A 39 5.51 -6.37 -14.23
N PRO A 40 5.23 -7.18 -13.18
CA PRO A 40 6.28 -7.82 -12.41
C PRO A 40 7.15 -8.70 -13.31
N PRO A 41 8.43 -8.91 -12.96
CA PRO A 41 9.32 -9.75 -13.74
C PRO A 41 8.79 -11.17 -13.91
N ASN A 42 8.78 -11.67 -15.15
CA ASN A 42 8.32 -13.01 -15.53
C ASN A 42 6.82 -13.29 -15.29
N GLU A 43 6.01 -12.25 -15.09
CA GLU A 43 4.57 -12.39 -14.93
C GLU A 43 3.84 -11.81 -16.14
N ASP A 44 2.66 -12.36 -16.44
CA ASP A 44 1.75 -11.88 -17.49
C ASP A 44 0.51 -11.15 -16.93
N PHE A 45 0.59 -10.79 -15.65
CA PHE A 45 -0.37 -9.92 -14.99
C PHE A 45 0.33 -8.65 -14.49
N PHE A 46 -0.46 -7.61 -14.27
CA PHE A 46 0.01 -6.37 -13.68
C PHE A 46 -0.86 -5.97 -12.49
N PHE A 47 -0.34 -5.09 -11.65
CA PHE A 47 -1.05 -4.62 -10.47
C PHE A 47 -1.83 -3.36 -10.76
N ILE A 48 -3.03 -3.27 -10.18
CA ILE A 48 -3.72 -2.00 -9.91
C ILE A 48 -4.16 -2.05 -8.46
N SER A 49 -4.31 -0.89 -7.79
CA SER A 49 -4.73 -0.90 -6.40
C SER A 49 -6.20 -1.33 -6.27
N ARG A 50 -6.41 -2.26 -5.36
CA ARG A 50 -7.70 -2.73 -4.84
C ARG A 50 -8.05 -2.00 -3.57
N GLU A 51 -7.09 -1.79 -2.68
CA GLU A 51 -7.22 -1.03 -1.45
C GLU A 51 -6.05 -0.03 -1.40
N ILE A 52 -6.31 1.18 -0.92
CA ILE A 52 -5.29 2.20 -0.65
C ILE A 52 -5.51 2.71 0.77
N GLY A 53 -4.48 2.56 1.60
CA GLY A 53 -4.44 3.10 2.95
C GLY A 53 -3.29 4.07 3.11
N GLY A 54 -3.47 5.13 3.88
CA GLY A 54 -2.40 6.09 4.12
C GLY A 54 -2.85 7.34 4.85
N PHE A 55 -1.99 8.35 4.83
CA PHE A 55 -2.25 9.66 5.46
C PHE A 55 -1.31 10.72 4.89
N ILE A 56 -1.65 11.99 5.18
CA ILE A 56 -0.86 13.15 4.76
C ILE A 56 -0.33 13.86 6.00
N LEU A 57 0.97 14.16 5.98
CA LEU A 57 1.61 15.08 6.90
C LEU A 57 1.79 16.44 6.21
N THR A 58 1.31 17.51 6.84
CA THR A 58 1.43 18.88 6.30
C THR A 58 2.33 19.72 7.20
N LYS A 59 3.32 20.39 6.61
CA LYS A 59 4.17 21.34 7.32
C LYS A 59 3.44 22.66 7.52
N ASN A 60 3.44 23.15 8.75
CA ASN A 60 2.84 24.42 9.15
C ASN A 60 3.86 25.56 9.05
N LYS A 61 3.38 26.81 9.10
CA LYS A 61 4.22 28.01 9.01
C LYS A 61 5.23 28.16 10.15
N ASP A 62 4.89 27.65 11.33
CA ASP A 62 5.76 27.64 12.52
C ASP A 62 6.81 26.52 12.50
N GLY A 63 6.87 25.74 11.42
CA GLY A 63 7.79 24.61 11.27
C GLY A 63 7.29 23.30 11.87
N SER A 64 6.17 23.29 12.60
CA SER A 64 5.56 22.05 13.09
C SER A 64 4.90 21.25 11.95
N TRP A 65 4.72 19.95 12.14
CA TRP A 65 3.98 19.07 11.25
C TRP A 65 2.58 18.78 11.80
N SER A 66 1.62 18.65 10.89
CA SER A 66 0.25 18.24 11.17
C SER A 66 -0.01 16.86 10.59
N TYR A 67 -0.42 15.91 11.43
CA TYR A 67 -1.00 14.64 10.99
C TYR A 67 -2.48 14.84 10.69
N ASN A 68 -2.84 14.62 9.43
CA ASN A 68 -4.22 14.56 8.97
C ASN A 68 -4.67 13.10 9.04
N ASN A 69 -5.82 12.85 9.66
CA ASN A 69 -6.39 11.52 9.90
C ASN A 69 -6.17 10.53 8.74
N PRO A 70 -6.03 9.23 9.04
CA PRO A 70 -5.78 8.24 8.02
C PRO A 70 -6.98 8.12 7.09
N PHE A 71 -6.71 7.77 5.83
CA PHE A 71 -7.72 7.38 4.86
C PHE A 71 -7.53 5.91 4.51
N PHE A 72 -8.64 5.23 4.28
CA PHE A 72 -8.71 3.89 3.74
C PHE A 72 -9.79 3.86 2.66
N VAL A 73 -9.44 3.38 1.48
CA VAL A 73 -10.32 3.35 0.31
C VAL A 73 -10.21 2.01 -0.40
N THR A 74 -11.36 1.45 -0.78
CA THR A 74 -11.41 0.27 -1.65
C THR A 74 -11.90 0.67 -3.04
N LEU A 75 -11.37 0.02 -4.07
CA LEU A 75 -11.56 0.39 -5.47
C LEU A 75 -12.22 -0.71 -6.27
N SER A 76 -13.02 -0.30 -7.25
CA SER A 76 -13.77 -1.22 -8.10
C SER A 76 -12.87 -2.24 -8.80
N LYS A 77 -13.35 -3.48 -8.87
CA LYS A 77 -12.73 -4.53 -9.69
C LYS A 77 -12.64 -4.01 -11.14
N PRO A 78 -11.49 -4.15 -11.82
CA PRO A 78 -11.36 -3.74 -13.20
C PRO A 78 -12.21 -4.60 -14.12
N LYS A 79 -12.55 -4.05 -15.30
CA LYS A 79 -13.25 -4.75 -16.39
C LYS A 79 -12.32 -5.70 -17.17
N ARG A 80 -11.47 -6.43 -16.45
CA ARG A 80 -10.56 -7.47 -16.94
C ARG A 80 -10.59 -8.66 -15.99
N GLU A 81 -10.01 -9.78 -16.42
CA GLU A 81 -9.77 -10.93 -15.55
C GLU A 81 -8.87 -10.52 -14.38
N VAL A 82 -9.25 -10.95 -13.19
CA VAL A 82 -8.45 -10.74 -11.98
C VAL A 82 -8.27 -12.05 -11.24
N ALA A 83 -7.15 -12.18 -10.54
CA ALA A 83 -6.90 -13.31 -9.67
C ALA A 83 -7.66 -13.19 -8.34
N PHE A 84 -7.56 -14.24 -7.50
CA PHE A 84 -8.31 -14.35 -6.25
C PHE A 84 -7.82 -13.35 -5.19
N PRO A 85 -8.71 -12.60 -4.51
CA PRO A 85 -8.33 -11.79 -3.37
C PRO A 85 -8.18 -12.66 -2.12
N ILE A 86 -6.95 -12.84 -1.62
CA ILE A 86 -6.70 -13.60 -0.39
C ILE A 86 -6.89 -12.74 0.86
N SER A 87 -7.31 -13.36 1.95
CA SER A 87 -7.56 -12.69 3.24
C SER A 87 -6.32 -12.00 3.81
N LYS A 88 -5.14 -12.61 3.61
CA LYS A 88 -3.84 -12.13 4.11
C LYS A 88 -3.49 -10.71 3.65
N TYR A 89 -4.05 -10.29 2.53
CA TYR A 89 -3.78 -9.00 1.92
C TYR A 89 -5.06 -8.18 1.81
N ALA A 90 -6.10 -8.47 2.59
CA ALA A 90 -7.41 -7.83 2.50
C ALA A 90 -7.89 -7.33 3.86
N THR A 91 -8.32 -6.07 3.90
CA THR A 91 -8.86 -5.46 5.12
C THR A 91 -10.33 -5.83 5.32
N VAL A 92 -10.60 -7.12 5.52
CA VAL A 92 -11.97 -7.68 5.67
C VAL A 92 -12.25 -8.11 7.09
N ASP A 93 -13.54 -8.29 7.43
CA ASP A 93 -13.93 -8.82 8.73
C ASP A 93 -13.43 -10.26 8.92
N ALA A 94 -13.18 -10.68 10.16
CA ALA A 94 -12.63 -12.02 10.47
C ALA A 94 -13.48 -13.18 9.93
N SER A 95 -14.80 -12.98 9.80
CA SER A 95 -15.71 -13.97 9.22
C SER A 95 -15.57 -14.08 7.70
N THR A 96 -15.31 -12.95 7.02
CA THR A 96 -15.00 -12.88 5.59
C THR A 96 -13.64 -13.49 5.32
N ALA A 97 -12.62 -13.16 6.13
CA ALA A 97 -11.27 -13.72 6.02
C ALA A 97 -11.29 -15.26 6.01
N ARG A 98 -11.95 -15.88 7.00
CA ARG A 98 -12.08 -17.36 7.05
C ARG A 98 -12.73 -17.95 5.81
N LYS A 99 -13.77 -17.30 5.27
CA LYS A 99 -14.43 -17.75 4.05
C LYS A 99 -13.50 -17.64 2.84
N LEU A 100 -12.70 -16.58 2.76
CA LEU A 100 -11.71 -16.43 1.68
C LEU A 100 -10.65 -17.52 1.79
N ASP A 101 -10.17 -17.86 2.98
CA ASP A 101 -9.20 -18.94 3.21
C ASP A 101 -9.75 -20.30 2.76
N ASP A 102 -10.99 -20.61 3.11
CA ASP A 102 -11.67 -21.84 2.69
C ASP A 102 -11.80 -21.92 1.16
N LEU A 103 -12.09 -20.79 0.51
CA LEU A 103 -12.25 -20.70 -0.94
C LEU A 103 -10.90 -20.74 -1.68
N GLU A 104 -9.84 -20.15 -1.11
CA GLU A 104 -8.48 -20.20 -1.67
C GLU A 104 -8.02 -21.66 -1.85
N ASN A 105 -8.29 -22.51 -0.85
CA ASN A 105 -7.96 -23.94 -0.91
C ASN A 105 -8.66 -24.69 -2.06
N ARG A 106 -9.74 -24.13 -2.62
CA ARG A 106 -10.50 -24.73 -3.72
C ARG A 106 -10.04 -24.28 -5.11
N LEU A 107 -9.09 -23.35 -5.21
CA LEU A 107 -8.62 -22.82 -6.50
C LEU A 107 -7.85 -23.87 -7.32
N GLY A 108 -7.14 -24.78 -6.65
CA GLY A 108 -6.31 -25.81 -7.29
C GLY A 108 -5.00 -25.29 -7.91
N ILE A 109 -4.78 -23.98 -7.90
CA ILE A 109 -3.55 -23.29 -8.32
C ILE A 109 -3.26 -22.12 -7.36
N PRO A 110 -2.03 -21.57 -7.34
CA PRO A 110 -1.71 -20.41 -6.51
C PRO A 110 -2.62 -19.22 -6.79
N TRP A 111 -3.07 -18.54 -5.74
CA TRP A 111 -4.02 -17.42 -5.80
C TRP A 111 -3.59 -16.28 -6.73
N GLY A 112 -2.28 -15.99 -6.81
CA GLY A 112 -1.75 -14.91 -7.67
C GLY A 112 -1.89 -15.19 -9.16
N ALA A 113 -2.06 -16.47 -9.52
CA ALA A 113 -2.23 -16.94 -10.90
C ALA A 113 -3.65 -17.42 -11.18
N SER A 114 -4.59 -17.29 -10.23
CA SER A 114 -5.92 -17.87 -10.31
C SER A 114 -6.91 -17.01 -11.14
N PHE A 115 -6.58 -16.81 -12.41
CA PHE A 115 -7.45 -16.09 -13.35
C PHE A 115 -8.57 -17.02 -13.87
N PRO A 116 -9.77 -16.51 -14.18
CA PRO A 116 -10.88 -17.30 -14.72
C PRO A 116 -10.47 -18.24 -15.86
N SER A 117 -9.68 -17.74 -16.82
CA SER A 117 -9.18 -18.49 -17.97
C SER A 117 -8.23 -19.66 -17.63
N ARG A 118 -7.73 -19.76 -16.39
CA ARG A 118 -6.76 -20.76 -15.95
C ARG A 118 -7.33 -21.76 -14.96
N LEU A 119 -8.56 -21.55 -14.51
CA LEU A 119 -9.16 -22.33 -13.44
C LEU A 119 -9.98 -23.51 -13.99
N SER A 120 -10.05 -24.58 -13.20
CA SER A 120 -11.05 -25.62 -13.39
C SER A 120 -12.45 -25.08 -13.04
N PRO A 121 -13.56 -25.76 -13.42
CA PRO A 121 -14.90 -25.30 -13.05
C PRO A 121 -15.09 -25.08 -11.54
N THR A 122 -14.47 -25.93 -10.71
CA THR A 122 -14.49 -25.78 -9.24
C THR A 122 -13.71 -24.54 -8.79
N GLY A 123 -12.54 -24.30 -9.40
CA GLY A 123 -11.73 -23.12 -9.11
C GLY A 123 -12.40 -21.82 -9.57
N GLU A 124 -13.06 -21.82 -10.72
CA GLU A 124 -13.80 -20.67 -11.25
C GLU A 124 -14.98 -20.32 -10.33
N GLU A 125 -15.72 -21.34 -9.84
CA GLU A 125 -16.76 -21.13 -8.83
C GLU A 125 -16.16 -20.52 -7.55
N ALA A 126 -15.05 -21.06 -7.06
CA ALA A 126 -14.38 -20.55 -5.87
C ALA A 126 -13.95 -19.09 -6.04
N LEU A 127 -13.37 -18.73 -7.20
CA LEU A 127 -13.01 -17.36 -7.54
C LEU A 127 -14.23 -16.43 -7.57
N ARG A 128 -15.30 -16.83 -8.26
CA ARG A 128 -16.54 -16.04 -8.33
C ARG A 128 -17.12 -15.79 -6.94
N LEU A 129 -17.16 -16.82 -6.09
CA LEU A 129 -17.63 -16.70 -4.71
C LEU A 129 -16.69 -15.85 -3.86
N GLY A 130 -15.37 -15.98 -4.00
CA GLY A 130 -14.38 -15.19 -3.27
C GLY A 130 -14.48 -13.71 -3.59
N LEU A 131 -14.57 -13.37 -4.88
CA LEU A 131 -14.82 -11.99 -5.33
C LEU A 131 -16.13 -11.44 -4.73
N LYS A 132 -17.21 -12.23 -4.75
CA LYS A 132 -18.49 -11.84 -4.14
C LYS A 132 -18.33 -11.58 -2.65
N VAL A 133 -17.79 -12.54 -1.90
CA VAL A 133 -17.56 -12.45 -0.44
C VAL A 133 -16.73 -11.22 -0.08
N TYR A 134 -15.62 -10.99 -0.79
CA TYR A 134 -14.78 -9.80 -0.60
C TYR A 134 -15.57 -8.50 -0.85
N THR A 135 -16.25 -8.38 -2.01
CA THR A 135 -17.01 -7.15 -2.33
C THR A 135 -18.23 -6.94 -1.45
N GLU A 136 -18.73 -8.00 -0.81
CA GLU A 136 -19.90 -7.94 0.06
C GLU A 136 -19.57 -7.64 1.52
N ASP A 137 -18.29 -7.73 1.91
CA ASP A 137 -17.78 -7.41 3.23
C ASP A 137 -18.15 -5.99 3.66
N SER A 138 -18.45 -5.82 4.95
CA SER A 138 -18.99 -4.58 5.50
C SER A 138 -17.97 -3.45 5.45
N ASN A 139 -16.71 -3.74 5.76
CA ASN A 139 -15.62 -2.77 5.74
C ASN A 139 -15.27 -2.38 4.30
N ILE A 140 -15.21 -3.36 3.39
CA ILE A 140 -14.93 -3.10 1.97
C ILE A 140 -16.01 -2.22 1.34
N LYS A 141 -17.29 -2.51 1.58
CA LYS A 141 -18.42 -1.70 1.10
C LYS A 141 -18.40 -0.28 1.65
N ALA A 142 -18.18 -0.11 2.95
CA ALA A 142 -18.22 1.19 3.61
C ALA A 142 -17.16 2.16 3.06
N HIS A 143 -16.03 1.65 2.58
CA HIS A 143 -14.91 2.43 2.08
C HIS A 143 -14.81 2.44 0.54
N HIS A 144 -15.83 1.93 -0.15
CA HIS A 144 -15.81 1.80 -1.60
C HIS A 144 -15.83 3.14 -2.33
N LYS A 145 -14.97 3.27 -3.34
CA LYS A 145 -14.91 4.41 -4.26
C LYS A 145 -14.84 3.94 -5.72
N PRO A 146 -15.48 4.69 -6.64
CA PRO A 146 -15.34 4.44 -8.08
C PRO A 146 -13.94 4.87 -8.57
N PRO A 147 -13.52 4.41 -9.77
CA PRO A 147 -12.23 4.80 -10.35
C PRO A 147 -12.01 6.33 -10.47
N SER A 148 -13.07 7.14 -10.57
CA SER A 148 -12.92 8.60 -10.61
C SER A 148 -12.29 9.19 -9.33
N TRP A 149 -12.26 8.44 -8.23
CA TRP A 149 -11.60 8.86 -6.99
C TRP A 149 -10.06 8.96 -7.14
N TYR A 150 -9.46 8.21 -8.08
CA TYR A 150 -8.03 8.29 -8.35
C TYR A 150 -7.58 9.73 -8.64
N SER A 151 -8.37 10.53 -9.36
CA SER A 151 -8.00 11.92 -9.68
C SER A 151 -7.78 12.77 -8.42
N THR A 152 -8.60 12.57 -7.37
CA THR A 152 -8.44 13.25 -6.08
C THR A 152 -7.16 12.80 -5.38
N PHE A 153 -6.92 11.49 -5.34
CA PHE A 153 -5.71 10.94 -4.74
C PHE A 153 -4.43 11.38 -5.47
N MET A 154 -4.45 11.31 -6.81
CA MET A 154 -3.32 11.67 -7.66
C MET A 154 -2.95 13.15 -7.56
N LYS A 155 -3.92 14.03 -7.27
CA LYS A 155 -3.62 15.42 -6.91
C LYS A 155 -2.74 15.49 -5.67
N HIS A 156 -3.14 14.85 -4.58
CA HIS A 156 -2.35 14.82 -3.35
C HIS A 156 -0.98 14.15 -3.55
N TYR A 157 -0.93 13.06 -4.31
CA TYR A 157 0.29 12.37 -4.70
C TYR A 157 1.28 13.31 -5.42
N SER A 158 0.82 14.01 -6.47
CA SER A 158 1.65 14.91 -7.28
C SER A 158 2.15 16.16 -6.53
N GLU A 159 1.46 16.55 -5.46
CA GLU A 159 1.79 17.70 -4.61
C GLU A 159 2.70 17.33 -3.42
N SER A 160 3.04 16.06 -3.24
CA SER A 160 3.74 15.57 -2.05
C SER A 160 5.09 14.94 -2.37
N THR A 161 5.99 14.95 -1.38
CA THR A 161 7.01 13.90 -1.30
C THR A 161 6.32 12.63 -0.81
N ILE A 162 6.50 11.51 -1.49
CA ILE A 162 5.93 10.22 -1.05
C ILE A 162 6.96 9.40 -0.27
N ILE A 163 6.49 8.61 0.68
CA ILE A 163 7.29 7.59 1.36
C ILE A 163 6.66 6.23 1.09
N VAL A 164 7.43 5.31 0.51
CA VAL A 164 6.99 3.99 0.05
C VAL A 164 8.04 2.92 0.36
N LYS A 165 7.68 1.64 0.19
CA LYS A 165 8.61 0.51 0.26
C LYS A 165 8.64 -0.25 -1.07
N GLY A 166 9.60 0.10 -1.91
CA GLY A 166 9.71 -0.38 -3.28
C GLY A 166 8.80 0.41 -4.23
N THR A 167 8.71 -0.06 -5.48
CA THR A 167 7.96 0.64 -6.53
C THR A 167 6.57 0.10 -6.78
N GLY A 168 6.16 -0.99 -6.12
CA GLY A 168 4.89 -1.68 -6.39
C GLY A 168 3.67 -0.77 -6.34
N ASP A 169 3.53 0.04 -5.29
CA ASP A 169 2.42 1.00 -5.14
C ASP A 169 2.43 2.05 -6.25
N ILE A 170 3.62 2.55 -6.61
CA ILE A 170 3.81 3.54 -7.67
C ILE A 170 3.41 2.95 -9.04
N ASP A 171 3.85 1.73 -9.31
CA ASP A 171 3.59 1.05 -10.58
C ASP A 171 2.10 0.69 -10.71
N ALA A 172 1.44 0.34 -9.60
CA ALA A 172 -0.01 0.15 -9.58
C ALA A 172 -0.80 1.43 -9.91
N LEU A 173 -0.33 2.60 -9.46
CA LEU A 173 -0.94 3.89 -9.81
C LEU A 173 -0.71 4.26 -11.28
N LYS A 174 0.47 3.97 -11.84
CA LYS A 174 0.74 4.14 -13.29
C LYS A 174 -0.17 3.23 -14.12
N ASN A 175 -0.32 1.98 -13.72
CA ASN A 175 -1.21 1.02 -14.39
C ASN A 175 -2.68 1.45 -14.29
N ALA A 176 -3.11 1.99 -13.14
CA ALA A 176 -4.44 2.56 -12.98
C ALA A 176 -4.66 3.77 -13.91
N SER A 177 -3.66 4.65 -14.04
CA SER A 177 -3.67 5.78 -14.98
C SER A 177 -3.86 5.29 -16.43
N ALA A 178 -3.05 4.30 -16.86
CA ALA A 178 -3.17 3.72 -18.19
C ALA A 178 -4.52 3.03 -18.42
N MET A 179 -5.06 2.32 -17.41
CA MET A 179 -6.31 1.58 -17.51
C MET A 179 -7.54 2.50 -17.57
N TYR A 180 -7.56 3.56 -16.76
CA TYR A 180 -8.73 4.42 -16.59
C TYR A 180 -8.63 5.75 -17.35
N GLY A 181 -7.52 5.99 -18.05
CA GLY A 181 -7.37 7.12 -18.97
C GLY A 181 -7.23 8.48 -18.29
N PHE A 182 -6.58 8.53 -17.12
CA PHE A 182 -6.21 9.78 -16.45
C PHE A 182 -4.70 9.99 -16.50
N ASP A 183 -4.24 11.25 -16.43
CA ASP A 183 -2.82 11.57 -16.49
C ASP A 183 -2.06 11.13 -15.23
N TYR A 184 -0.95 10.43 -15.41
CA TYR A 184 -0.01 10.17 -14.34
C TYR A 184 0.95 11.36 -14.18
N VAL A 185 0.81 12.08 -13.06
CA VAL A 185 1.75 13.13 -12.67
C VAL A 185 2.65 12.59 -11.55
N PRO A 186 3.99 12.59 -11.71
CA PRO A 186 4.90 12.09 -10.69
C PRO A 186 4.84 12.92 -9.40
N PRO A 187 5.22 12.34 -8.25
CA PRO A 187 5.27 13.05 -6.98
C PRO A 187 6.46 14.04 -6.97
N LYS A 188 6.47 14.98 -6.01
CA LYS A 188 7.56 15.97 -5.87
C LYS A 188 8.88 15.35 -5.43
N GLY A 189 8.82 14.20 -4.77
CA GLY A 189 9.96 13.41 -4.34
C GLY A 189 9.53 12.01 -3.94
N VAL A 190 10.47 11.07 -3.92
CA VAL A 190 10.23 9.68 -3.52
C VAL A 190 11.28 9.29 -2.50
N ILE A 191 10.82 8.87 -1.31
CA ILE A 191 11.65 8.18 -0.33
C ILE A 191 11.28 6.70 -0.36
N ASP A 192 12.18 5.90 -0.91
CA ASP A 192 12.03 4.44 -0.94
C ASP A 192 12.83 3.78 0.18
N ILE A 193 12.14 3.25 1.19
CA ILE A 193 12.79 2.56 2.31
C ILE A 193 13.34 1.18 1.90
N ALA A 194 12.94 0.62 0.75
CA ALA A 194 13.47 -0.64 0.24
C ALA A 194 14.95 -0.53 -0.17
N LEU A 195 15.44 0.68 -0.45
CA LEU A 195 16.88 0.94 -0.64
C LEU A 195 17.71 0.55 0.60
N TRP A 196 17.08 0.51 1.78
CA TRP A 196 17.71 0.10 3.02
C TRP A 196 17.57 -1.40 3.32
N ASN A 197 16.98 -2.21 2.43
CA ASN A 197 16.71 -3.63 2.66
C ASN A 197 17.97 -4.45 2.99
N ALA A 198 19.11 -4.18 2.35
CA ALA A 198 20.36 -4.87 2.65
C ALA A 198 20.81 -4.62 4.10
N GLN A 199 20.72 -3.37 4.54
CA GLN A 199 21.06 -2.99 5.91
C GLN A 199 20.02 -3.51 6.92
N SER A 200 18.73 -3.54 6.55
CA SER A 200 17.68 -4.14 7.39
C SER A 200 17.95 -5.61 7.65
N ARG A 201 18.28 -6.40 6.61
CA ARG A 201 18.64 -7.82 6.78
C ARG A 201 19.83 -8.00 7.71
N LYS A 202 20.85 -7.15 7.58
CA LYS A 202 22.04 -7.21 8.44
C LYS A 202 21.72 -6.89 9.91
N LEU A 203 20.86 -5.91 10.16
CA LEU A 203 20.55 -5.45 11.52
C LEU A 203 19.44 -6.27 12.21
N CYS A 204 18.41 -6.61 11.45
CA CYS A 204 17.14 -7.14 11.95
C CYS A 204 16.87 -8.58 11.49
N GLY A 205 17.73 -9.17 10.65
CA GLY A 205 17.55 -10.52 10.11
C GLY A 205 16.45 -10.63 9.04
N THR A 206 15.81 -9.52 8.65
CA THR A 206 14.70 -9.51 7.69
C THR A 206 14.62 -8.19 6.93
N ALA A 207 13.97 -8.19 5.77
CA ALA A 207 13.60 -6.99 5.00
C ALA A 207 12.06 -6.84 4.88
N LYS A 208 11.30 -7.67 5.60
CA LYS A 208 9.85 -7.50 5.74
C LYS A 208 9.58 -6.23 6.55
N LEU A 209 8.54 -5.48 6.17
CA LEU A 209 8.21 -4.19 6.78
C LEU A 209 7.99 -4.34 8.29
N GLU A 210 7.02 -5.18 8.68
CA GLU A 210 6.66 -5.47 10.07
C GLU A 210 7.88 -5.91 10.91
N GLY A 211 8.66 -6.87 10.41
CA GLY A 211 9.86 -7.35 11.11
C GLY A 211 10.95 -6.27 11.24
N THR A 212 11.09 -5.41 10.23
CA THR A 212 11.99 -4.25 10.32
C THR A 212 11.49 -3.27 11.36
N PHE A 213 10.21 -2.91 11.32
CA PHE A 213 9.56 -2.01 12.25
C PHE A 213 9.75 -2.48 13.70
N HIS A 214 9.35 -3.70 14.05
CA HIS A 214 9.50 -4.23 15.41
C HIS A 214 10.95 -4.23 15.91
N CYS A 215 11.90 -4.56 15.04
CA CYS A 215 13.32 -4.52 15.36
C CYS A 215 13.79 -3.10 15.74
N ILE A 216 13.32 -2.07 15.02
CA ILE A 216 13.77 -0.68 15.21
C ILE A 216 13.01 0.09 16.29
N THR A 217 11.81 -0.35 16.70
CA THR A 217 10.93 0.42 17.61
C THR A 217 11.64 0.85 18.90
N LYS A 218 12.49 0.00 19.47
CA LYS A 218 13.25 0.31 20.69
C LYS A 218 14.32 1.40 20.50
N TYR A 219 14.71 1.69 19.27
CA TYR A 219 15.72 2.69 18.90
C TYR A 219 15.13 4.01 18.38
N LEU A 220 13.81 4.14 18.33
CA LEU A 220 13.15 5.40 17.98
C LEU A 220 13.41 6.46 19.05
N ASP A 221 13.60 7.71 18.64
CA ASP A 221 13.65 8.85 19.55
C ASP A 221 12.26 9.16 20.13
N ASP A 222 12.22 10.00 21.17
CA ASP A 222 11.00 10.25 21.93
C ASP A 222 9.94 10.98 21.10
N ASP A 223 10.34 11.92 20.23
CA ASP A 223 9.43 12.61 19.31
C ASP A 223 8.77 11.61 18.34
N THR A 224 9.53 10.65 17.83
CA THR A 224 9.03 9.62 16.91
C THR A 224 8.17 8.59 17.63
N LYS A 225 8.52 8.21 18.86
CA LYS A 225 7.67 7.36 19.71
C LYS A 225 6.34 8.05 20.02
N HIS A 226 6.37 9.35 20.32
CA HIS A 226 5.16 10.12 20.54
C HIS A 226 4.31 10.20 19.27
N LEU A 227 4.90 10.44 18.09
CA LEU A 227 4.16 10.34 16.83
C LEU A 227 3.49 8.97 16.64
N ALA A 228 4.22 7.89 16.93
CA ALA A 228 3.71 6.53 16.76
C ALA A 228 2.42 6.26 17.56
N THR A 229 2.17 6.95 18.68
CA THR A 229 0.93 6.77 19.47
C THR A 229 -0.34 7.29 18.77
N TYR A 230 -0.20 8.01 17.66
CA TYR A 230 -1.33 8.56 16.90
C TYR A 230 -1.53 7.89 15.54
N LEU A 231 -0.60 7.02 15.14
CA LEU A 231 -0.67 6.30 13.88
C LEU A 231 -1.48 5.01 14.04
N PRO A 232 -2.26 4.61 13.03
CA PRO A 232 -2.93 3.31 13.04
C PRO A 232 -1.87 2.21 12.97
N LEU A 233 -1.64 1.48 14.07
CA LEU A 233 -0.64 0.40 14.15
C LEU A 233 -1.24 -0.93 14.65
N GLU A 234 -2.56 -0.98 14.86
CA GLU A 234 -3.21 -2.09 15.57
C GLU A 234 -3.79 -3.16 14.63
N LYS A 235 -4.00 -2.83 13.35
CA LYS A 235 -4.65 -3.74 12.39
C LYS A 235 -3.60 -4.39 11.50
N ALA A 236 -3.36 -5.67 11.69
CA ALA A 236 -2.56 -6.46 10.75
C ALA A 236 -3.22 -6.47 9.37
N HIS A 237 -2.41 -6.42 8.31
CA HIS A 237 -2.87 -6.51 6.91
C HIS A 237 -3.82 -5.38 6.47
N ASP A 238 -3.73 -4.23 7.14
CA ASP A 238 -4.40 -2.98 6.77
C ASP A 238 -3.35 -2.04 6.15
N PRO A 239 -3.55 -1.53 4.93
CA PRO A 239 -2.57 -0.67 4.27
C PRO A 239 -2.31 0.64 5.04
N THR A 240 -3.21 1.09 5.92
CA THR A 240 -2.94 2.23 6.81
C THR A 240 -1.90 1.89 7.88
N THR A 241 -1.88 0.64 8.35
CA THR A 241 -0.87 0.13 9.29
C THR A 241 0.48 0.01 8.60
N ASP A 242 0.51 -0.50 7.38
CA ASP A 242 1.74 -0.63 6.60
C ASP A 242 2.30 0.75 6.21
N ALA A 243 1.45 1.71 5.85
CA ALA A 243 1.86 3.11 5.68
C ALA A 243 2.48 3.69 6.97
N SER A 244 1.88 3.40 8.13
CA SER A 244 2.38 3.89 9.43
C SER A 244 3.75 3.31 9.78
N MET A 245 3.92 1.99 9.62
CA MET A 245 5.21 1.34 9.81
C MET A 245 6.26 1.87 8.82
N THR A 246 5.86 2.10 7.57
CA THR A 246 6.74 2.65 6.52
C THR A 246 7.26 4.04 6.89
N LEU A 247 6.41 4.92 7.42
CA LEU A 247 6.83 6.21 7.94
C LEU A 247 7.87 6.07 9.06
N LEU A 248 7.58 5.24 10.07
CA LEU A 248 8.44 5.12 11.25
C LEU A 248 9.81 4.52 10.88
N VAL A 249 9.85 3.59 9.92
CA VAL A 249 11.09 3.09 9.34
C VAL A 249 11.84 4.19 8.58
N ALA A 250 11.15 5.00 7.78
CA ALA A 250 11.79 6.12 7.07
C ALA A 250 12.41 7.14 8.03
N ILE A 251 11.70 7.50 9.11
CA ILE A 251 12.19 8.40 10.16
C ILE A 251 13.43 7.81 10.84
N TYR A 252 13.41 6.51 11.15
CA TYR A 252 14.58 5.84 11.72
C TYR A 252 15.78 5.87 10.78
N ILE A 253 15.59 5.61 9.48
CA ILE A 253 16.67 5.67 8.49
C ILE A 253 17.26 7.09 8.45
N ALA A 254 16.40 8.11 8.40
CA ALA A 254 16.83 9.51 8.42
C ALA A 254 17.60 9.85 9.71
N SER A 255 17.17 9.37 10.87
CA SER A 255 17.86 9.66 12.14
C SER A 255 19.25 9.04 12.24
N ARG A 256 19.50 7.95 11.51
CA ARG A 256 20.80 7.27 11.45
C ARG A 256 21.76 7.93 10.46
N ALA A 257 21.26 8.47 9.36
CA ALA A 257 22.09 9.13 8.35
C ALA A 257 22.81 10.37 8.90
N HIS A 258 22.22 11.05 9.89
CA HIS A 258 22.77 12.27 10.51
C HIS A 258 23.64 12.04 11.76
N LYS A 259 23.95 10.79 12.11
CA LYS A 259 24.88 10.45 13.21
C LYS A 259 26.31 10.10 12.71
N LYS A 260 26.60 10.40 11.45
CA LYS A 260 27.95 10.36 10.85
C LYS A 260 28.40 11.78 10.58
#